data_AF-A0A2V5HR04-F1
#
_entry.id   AF-A0A2V5HR04-F1
#
_cell.length_a   1.000
_cell.length_b   1.000
_cell.length_c   1.000
_cell.angle_alpha   90.00
_cell.angle_beta   90.00
_cell.angle_gamma   90.00
#
_symmetry.space_group_name_H-M   'P 1'
#
loop_
_entity.id
_entity.type
_entity.pdbx_description
1 polymer ?
#
loop_
_entity_poly.entity_id
_entity_poly.type
_entity_poly.pdbx_seq_one_letter_code
_entity_poly.pdbx_strand_id
1 'polypeptide(L)'
;MHEFDFIDGAVLWPPARGISDVFGEQVDCYSYFDESAASILRAVEDLAVYARTNGPFDGVIGFSQGAVLAATLLIALANANDTAPNNSNSNSDLPLALRPLLAEPPFRFAVFLCGGDPFDLAALQEGEIRLLRELPPGHSAWIRIPVVNCWASNDEDYPGMGPSLSALCDSGVNEQVVHAVGHGVPTEGEDLHRLVTAVRATMERAQHCELAQT
;
A
#
# COMPACT_ATOMS: atom_id res chain seq x y z
N MET A 1 -6.36 2.09 -22.72
CA MET A 1 -6.84 0.82 -22.17
C MET A 1 -5.94 0.49 -21.00
N HIS A 2 -6.50 0.09 -19.85
CA HIS A 2 -5.73 -0.29 -18.66
C HIS A 2 -5.78 -1.81 -18.53
N GLU A 3 -4.67 -2.40 -18.12
CA GLU A 3 -4.54 -3.82 -17.82
C GLU A 3 -4.34 -3.98 -16.31
N PHE A 4 -4.97 -4.99 -15.73
CA PHE A 4 -4.93 -5.25 -14.30
C PHE A 4 -4.51 -6.68 -14.07
N ASP A 5 -3.59 -6.85 -13.13
CA ASP A 5 -3.16 -8.14 -12.63
C ASP A 5 -3.54 -8.25 -11.15
N PHE A 6 -4.16 -9.37 -10.78
CA PHE A 6 -4.74 -9.56 -9.45
C PHE A 6 -3.92 -10.58 -8.68
N ILE A 7 -3.58 -10.24 -7.43
CA ILE A 7 -2.82 -11.09 -6.53
C ILE A 7 -3.79 -11.69 -5.53
N ASP A 8 -3.84 -13.02 -5.45
CA ASP A 8 -4.68 -13.73 -4.49
C ASP A 8 -3.99 -13.83 -3.12
N GLY A 9 -4.79 -13.81 -2.06
CA GLY A 9 -4.34 -14.19 -0.72
C GLY A 9 -4.09 -15.71 -0.63
N ALA A 10 -3.13 -16.12 0.20
CA ALA A 10 -2.77 -17.53 0.37
C ALA A 10 -3.19 -18.12 1.73
N VAL A 11 -3.66 -17.28 2.66
CA VAL A 11 -3.99 -17.68 4.03
C VAL A 11 -5.50 -17.78 4.18
N LEU A 12 -6.02 -18.96 4.56
CA LEU A 12 -7.46 -19.11 4.84
C LEU A 12 -7.86 -18.19 6.00
N TRP A 13 -8.93 -17.43 5.81
CA TRP A 13 -9.37 -16.39 6.73
C TRP A 13 -10.89 -16.41 6.90
N PRO A 14 -11.42 -16.06 8.09
CA PRO A 14 -12.85 -15.87 8.27
C PRO A 14 -13.38 -14.75 7.35
N PRO A 15 -14.61 -14.87 6.82
CA PRO A 15 -15.21 -13.80 6.01
C PRO A 15 -15.34 -12.51 6.84
N ALA A 16 -15.00 -11.38 6.24
CA ALA A 16 -15.31 -10.07 6.81
C ALA A 16 -16.84 -9.92 6.98
N ARG A 17 -17.28 -9.04 7.88
CA ARG A 17 -18.71 -8.84 8.18
C ARG A 17 -19.56 -8.65 6.93
N GLY A 18 -19.18 -7.71 6.04
CA GLY A 18 -19.91 -7.46 4.81
C GLY A 18 -19.94 -8.64 3.83
N ILE A 19 -18.95 -9.54 3.87
CA ILE A 19 -18.96 -10.78 3.09
C ILE A 19 -19.89 -11.81 3.72
N SER A 20 -19.82 -11.96 5.04
CA SER A 20 -20.69 -12.85 5.81
C SER A 20 -22.17 -12.49 5.63
N ASP A 21 -22.48 -11.18 5.60
CA ASP A 21 -23.85 -10.68 5.43
C ASP A 21 -24.45 -11.06 4.07
N VAL A 22 -23.63 -11.25 3.03
CA VAL A 22 -24.06 -11.57 1.66
C VAL A 22 -23.98 -13.07 1.35
N PHE A 23 -22.90 -13.73 1.78
CA PHE A 23 -22.55 -15.10 1.37
C PHE A 23 -22.62 -16.11 2.52
N GLY A 24 -22.82 -15.66 3.76
CA GLY A 24 -22.84 -16.50 4.96
C GLY A 24 -21.45 -16.81 5.53
N GLU A 25 -21.42 -17.48 6.69
CA GLU A 25 -20.18 -17.79 7.43
C GLU A 25 -19.38 -18.98 6.86
N GLN A 26 -19.95 -19.75 5.94
CA GLN A 26 -19.34 -20.97 5.38
C GLN A 26 -18.64 -20.75 4.03
N VAL A 27 -18.25 -19.51 3.74
CA VAL A 27 -17.48 -19.18 2.54
C VAL A 27 -16.00 -19.14 2.88
N ASP A 28 -15.19 -19.83 2.07
CA ASP A 28 -13.74 -19.73 2.16
C ASP A 28 -13.30 -18.34 1.71
N CYS A 29 -12.69 -17.58 2.61
CA CYS A 29 -12.04 -16.31 2.31
C CYS A 29 -10.54 -16.45 2.50
N TYR A 30 -9.79 -15.59 1.82
CA TYR A 30 -8.33 -15.61 1.88
C TYR A 30 -7.79 -14.23 2.22
N SER A 31 -6.72 -14.23 3.00
CA SER A 31 -5.96 -13.07 3.41
C SER A 31 -4.51 -13.19 2.91
N TYR A 32 -3.83 -12.05 2.75
CA TYR A 32 -2.42 -12.04 2.36
C TYR A 32 -1.49 -12.51 3.48
N PHE A 33 -1.89 -12.29 4.73
CA PHE A 33 -1.10 -12.66 5.91
C PHE A 33 -1.99 -12.86 7.14
N ASP A 34 -1.54 -13.71 8.07
CA ASP A 34 -2.12 -13.81 9.41
C ASP A 34 -1.56 -12.74 10.37
N GLU A 35 -1.91 -12.83 11.65
CA GLU A 35 -1.51 -11.87 12.69
C GLU A 35 -0.06 -12.03 13.18
N SER A 36 0.78 -12.85 12.51
CA SER A 36 2.18 -13.04 12.88
C SER A 36 3.13 -12.16 12.06
N ALA A 37 4.20 -11.66 12.71
CA ALA A 37 5.24 -10.89 12.04
C ALA A 37 5.87 -11.65 10.86
N ALA A 38 6.03 -12.97 11.01
CA ALA A 38 6.58 -13.83 9.97
C ALA A 38 5.67 -13.90 8.72
N SER A 39 4.35 -14.03 8.90
CA SER A 39 3.42 -14.07 7.77
C SER A 39 3.34 -12.70 7.08
N ILE A 40 3.35 -11.60 7.84
CA ILE A 40 3.32 -10.25 7.28
C ILE A 40 4.59 -9.98 6.47
N LEU A 41 5.77 -10.28 7.04
CA LEU A 41 7.06 -10.15 6.34
C LEU A 41 7.03 -10.96 5.05
N ARG A 42 6.56 -12.20 5.11
CA ARG A 42 6.47 -13.07 3.94
C ARG A 42 5.59 -12.48 2.84
N ALA A 43 4.43 -11.93 3.19
CA ALA A 43 3.56 -11.29 2.22
C ALA A 43 4.23 -10.08 1.55
N VAL A 44 5.03 -9.29 2.29
CA VAL A 44 5.78 -8.17 1.71
C VAL A 44 6.84 -8.66 0.72
N GLU A 45 7.55 -9.74 1.06
CA GLU A 45 8.51 -10.39 0.16
C GLU A 45 7.84 -10.96 -1.08
N ASP A 46 6.68 -11.62 -0.93
CA ASP A 46 5.93 -12.20 -2.04
C ASP A 46 5.42 -11.11 -2.99
N LEU A 47 4.91 -9.99 -2.47
CA LEU A 47 4.54 -8.82 -3.28
C LEU A 47 5.75 -8.26 -4.04
N ALA A 48 6.90 -8.14 -3.38
CA ALA A 48 8.13 -7.65 -4.01
C ALA A 48 8.61 -8.58 -5.15
N VAL A 49 8.56 -9.90 -4.93
CA VAL A 49 8.89 -10.90 -5.95
C VAL A 49 7.90 -10.83 -7.11
N TYR A 50 6.60 -10.70 -6.82
CA TYR A 50 5.56 -10.60 -7.84
C TYR A 50 5.76 -9.39 -8.73
N ALA A 51 5.90 -8.20 -8.12
CA ALA A 51 6.07 -6.94 -8.82
C ALA A 51 7.29 -6.96 -9.76
N ARG A 52 8.39 -7.58 -9.32
CA ARG A 52 9.59 -7.77 -10.15
C ARG A 52 9.38 -8.77 -11.29
N THR A 53 8.69 -9.87 -11.03
CA THR A 53 8.62 -11.01 -11.96
C THR A 53 7.61 -10.77 -13.08
N ASN A 54 6.50 -10.10 -12.75
CA ASN A 54 5.38 -9.87 -13.66
C ASN A 54 5.29 -8.42 -14.15
N GLY A 55 6.15 -7.53 -13.64
CA GLY A 55 6.23 -6.14 -14.06
C GLY A 55 6.95 -5.95 -15.41
N PRO A 56 7.18 -4.68 -15.81
CA PRO A 56 6.95 -3.47 -15.02
C PRO A 56 5.47 -3.15 -14.83
N PHE A 57 5.10 -2.72 -13.62
CA PHE A 57 3.78 -2.18 -13.32
C PHE A 57 3.84 -0.65 -13.26
N ASP A 58 2.85 0.04 -13.81
CA ASP A 58 2.77 1.50 -13.67
C ASP A 58 2.38 1.92 -12.24
N GLY A 59 1.57 1.12 -11.56
CA GLY A 59 1.12 1.43 -10.21
C GLY A 59 0.51 0.25 -9.49
N VAL A 60 0.23 0.45 -8.21
CA VAL A 60 -0.38 -0.53 -7.32
C VAL A 60 -1.71 -0.02 -6.78
N ILE A 61 -2.73 -0.89 -6.74
CA ILE A 61 -4.02 -0.61 -6.12
C ILE A 61 -4.20 -1.60 -4.99
N GLY A 62 -4.37 -1.11 -3.77
CA GLY A 62 -4.60 -1.94 -2.59
C GLY A 62 -5.91 -1.58 -1.92
N PHE A 63 -6.68 -2.59 -1.50
CA PHE A 63 -7.85 -2.43 -0.64
C PHE A 63 -7.57 -2.99 0.74
N SER A 64 -7.91 -2.25 1.81
CA SER A 64 -7.78 -2.69 3.20
C SER A 64 -6.39 -3.26 3.49
N GLN A 65 -6.27 -4.54 3.81
CA GLN A 65 -5.00 -5.25 4.01
C GLN A 65 -4.03 -5.12 2.82
N GLY A 66 -4.52 -5.11 1.58
CA GLY A 66 -3.69 -4.93 0.38
C GLY A 66 -3.08 -3.53 0.28
N ALA A 67 -3.78 -2.50 0.77
CA ALA A 67 -3.23 -1.15 0.85
C ALA A 67 -2.10 -1.07 1.87
N VAL A 68 -2.29 -1.69 3.04
CA VAL A 68 -1.28 -1.81 4.10
C VAL A 68 -0.03 -2.52 3.57
N LEU A 69 -0.22 -3.61 2.81
CA LEU A 69 0.88 -4.38 2.24
C LEU A 69 1.69 -3.56 1.22
N ALA A 70 1.01 -2.90 0.28
CA ALA A 70 1.64 -2.06 -0.74
C ALA A 70 2.38 -0.87 -0.09
N ALA A 71 1.77 -0.20 0.88
CA ALA A 71 2.39 0.91 1.60
C ALA A 71 3.62 0.46 2.40
N THR A 72 3.56 -0.70 3.06
CA THR A 72 4.70 -1.29 3.79
C THR A 72 5.90 -1.52 2.87
N LEU A 73 5.67 -2.09 1.68
CA LEU A 73 6.71 -2.27 0.68
C LEU A 73 7.32 -0.93 0.23
N LEU A 74 6.49 0.06 -0.11
CA LEU A 74 6.95 1.37 -0.56
C LEU A 74 7.79 2.10 0.50
N ILE A 75 7.35 2.06 1.77
CA ILE A 75 8.08 2.66 2.89
C ILE A 75 9.42 1.96 3.13
N ALA A 76 9.45 0.63 3.06
CA ALA A 76 10.69 -0.12 3.21
C ALA A 76 11.74 0.26 2.16
N LEU A 77 11.34 0.41 0.90
CA LEU A 77 12.22 0.85 -0.19
C LEU A 77 12.68 2.30 0.02
N ALA A 78 11.81 3.19 0.48
CA ALA A 78 12.16 4.59 0.77
C ALA A 78 13.20 4.70 1.90
N ASN A 79 12.99 3.97 3.01
CA ASN A 79 13.93 3.93 4.14
C ASN A 79 15.31 3.40 3.74
N ALA A 80 15.35 2.34 2.92
CA ALA A 80 16.61 1.79 2.42
C ALA A 80 17.36 2.80 1.53
N ASN A 81 16.65 3.57 0.69
CA ASN A 81 17.26 4.61 -0.15
C ASN A 81 17.78 5.81 0.67
N ASP A 82 17.05 6.23 1.71
CA ASP A 82 17.47 7.36 2.56
C ASP A 82 18.71 7.02 3.41
N THR A 83 18.94 5.73 3.71
CA THR A 83 20.12 5.26 4.49
C THR A 83 21.34 4.90 3.64
N ALA A 84 21.18 4.76 2.32
CA ALA A 84 22.22 4.38 1.37
C ALA A 84 23.29 5.43 0.95
N PRO A 85 23.20 6.76 1.20
CA PRO A 85 24.12 7.70 0.54
C PRO A 85 25.62 7.55 0.86
N ASN A 86 26.01 6.92 1.97
CA ASN A 86 27.41 6.94 2.45
C ASN A 86 27.93 5.62 3.06
N ASN A 87 27.19 4.51 3.00
CA ASN A 87 27.62 3.28 3.66
C ASN A 87 27.39 2.06 2.74
N SER A 88 28.49 1.50 2.21
CA SER A 88 28.50 0.28 1.38
C SER A 88 27.90 -0.96 2.06
N ASN A 89 27.52 -0.85 3.33
CA ASN A 89 26.87 -1.90 4.10
C ASN A 89 25.35 -1.72 4.30
N SER A 90 24.71 -0.59 3.94
CA SER A 90 23.29 -0.33 4.30
C SER A 90 22.27 -1.22 3.58
N ASN A 91 22.63 -1.77 2.41
CA ASN A 91 21.80 -2.76 1.72
C ASN A 91 21.74 -4.12 2.44
N SER A 92 22.51 -4.33 3.52
CA SER A 92 22.51 -5.60 4.26
C SER A 92 21.19 -5.87 4.97
N ASP A 93 20.46 -4.83 5.36
CA ASP A 93 19.35 -4.97 6.30
C ASP A 93 18.02 -5.21 5.58
N LEU A 94 17.92 -4.82 4.30
CA LEU A 94 16.73 -5.10 3.49
C LEU A 94 16.67 -6.59 3.09
N PRO A 95 15.50 -7.25 3.18
CA PRO A 95 15.34 -8.63 2.74
C PRO A 95 15.75 -8.82 1.27
N LEU A 96 16.35 -9.98 0.95
CA LEU A 96 16.87 -10.27 -0.39
C LEU A 96 15.81 -10.13 -1.49
N ALA A 97 14.56 -10.43 -1.17
CA ALA A 97 13.43 -10.30 -2.10
C ALA A 97 13.24 -8.87 -2.61
N LEU A 98 13.49 -7.86 -1.76
CA LEU A 98 13.22 -6.45 -2.04
C LEU A 98 14.41 -5.73 -2.67
N ARG A 99 15.65 -6.19 -2.45
CA ARG A 99 16.87 -5.49 -2.90
C ARG A 99 16.89 -5.10 -4.38
N PRO A 100 16.45 -5.94 -5.34
CA PRO A 100 16.44 -5.54 -6.75
C PRO A 100 15.55 -4.32 -7.02
N LEU A 101 14.51 -4.12 -6.20
CA LEU A 101 13.55 -3.02 -6.36
C LEU A 101 14.12 -1.65 -5.94
N LEU A 102 15.31 -1.61 -5.33
CA LEU A 102 16.01 -0.35 -5.05
C LEU A 102 16.55 0.29 -6.34
N ALA A 103 17.04 -0.54 -7.26
CA ALA A 103 17.54 -0.08 -8.56
C ALA A 103 16.39 0.16 -9.55
N GLU A 104 15.36 -0.68 -9.48
CA GLU A 104 14.20 -0.65 -10.37
C GLU A 104 12.91 -0.62 -9.52
N PRO A 105 12.46 0.58 -9.07
CA PRO A 105 11.25 0.70 -8.26
C PRO A 105 10.02 0.09 -8.95
N PRO A 106 9.17 -0.65 -8.22
CA PRO A 106 8.12 -1.48 -8.82
C PRO A 106 6.90 -0.69 -9.31
N PHE A 107 6.68 0.51 -8.78
CA PHE A 107 5.45 1.28 -8.99
C PHE A 107 5.75 2.77 -9.10
N ARG A 108 5.03 3.45 -9.99
CA ARG A 108 5.13 4.90 -10.22
C ARG A 108 3.99 5.68 -9.57
N PHE A 109 2.89 5.01 -9.25
CA PHE A 109 1.81 5.56 -8.43
C PHE A 109 1.18 4.49 -7.55
N ALA A 110 0.44 4.91 -6.53
CA ALA A 110 -0.36 4.01 -5.71
C ALA A 110 -1.79 4.51 -5.49
N VAL A 111 -2.73 3.60 -5.30
CA VAL A 111 -4.10 3.88 -4.88
C VAL A 111 -4.39 3.03 -3.66
N PHE A 112 -4.57 3.67 -2.51
CA PHE A 112 -4.90 3.03 -1.25
C PHE A 112 -6.39 3.23 -0.97
N LEU A 113 -7.14 2.14 -0.94
CA LEU A 113 -8.58 2.11 -0.69
C LEU A 113 -8.84 1.53 0.70
N CYS A 114 -9.40 2.33 1.60
CA CYS A 114 -9.64 1.95 3.00
C CYS A 114 -8.42 1.33 3.69
N GLY A 115 -7.22 1.86 3.45
CA GLY A 115 -5.97 1.35 4.01
C GLY A 115 -5.75 1.79 5.47
N GLY A 116 -5.27 0.86 6.29
CA GLY A 116 -4.83 1.11 7.67
C GLY A 116 -3.35 1.49 7.78
N ASP A 117 -2.79 1.31 8.97
CA ASP A 117 -1.38 1.64 9.27
C ASP A 117 -0.42 0.61 8.64
N PRO A 118 0.62 1.03 7.89
CA PRO A 118 1.69 0.15 7.42
C PRO A 118 2.54 -0.44 8.55
N PHE A 119 3.35 -1.45 8.23
CA PHE A 119 4.27 -2.07 9.19
C PHE A 119 5.71 -1.55 9.07
N ASP A 120 6.44 -1.55 10.18
CA ASP A 120 7.89 -1.36 10.21
C ASP A 120 8.58 -2.66 9.78
N LEU A 121 9.15 -2.69 8.57
CA LEU A 121 9.77 -3.89 8.02
C LEU A 121 10.93 -4.40 8.88
N ALA A 122 11.71 -3.51 9.50
CA ALA A 122 12.84 -3.90 10.35
C ALA A 122 12.33 -4.62 11.61
N ALA A 123 11.25 -4.11 12.22
CA ALA A 123 10.60 -4.78 13.35
C ALA A 123 10.08 -6.18 12.95
N LEU A 124 9.48 -6.31 11.76
CA LEU A 124 9.00 -7.61 11.28
C LEU A 124 10.14 -8.63 11.14
N GLN A 125 11.32 -8.21 10.70
CA GLN A 125 12.52 -9.06 10.62
C GLN A 125 13.03 -9.52 11.99
N GLU A 126 12.75 -8.75 13.04
CA GLU A 126 13.04 -9.08 14.44
C GLU A 126 11.93 -9.95 15.08
N GLY A 127 10.85 -10.24 14.34
CA GLY A 127 9.70 -10.99 14.83
C GLY A 127 8.67 -10.14 15.58
N GLU A 128 8.76 -8.82 15.49
CA GLU A 128 7.92 -7.85 16.19
C GLU A 128 6.94 -7.15 15.22
N ILE A 129 5.72 -6.89 15.69
CA ILE A 129 4.73 -6.14 14.91
C ILE A 129 4.71 -4.69 15.42
N ARG A 130 5.20 -3.78 14.59
CA ARG A 130 5.12 -2.33 14.85
C ARG A 130 4.42 -1.63 13.70
N LEU A 131 3.39 -0.86 14.04
CA LEU A 131 2.65 -0.04 13.09
C LEU A 131 3.31 1.33 12.92
N LEU A 132 3.31 1.80 11.68
CA LEU A 132 3.80 3.10 11.27
C LEU A 132 2.62 4.06 11.18
N ARG A 133 2.55 4.99 12.12
CA ARG A 133 1.45 5.97 12.23
C ARG A 133 1.88 7.41 12.01
N GLU A 134 3.14 7.69 12.31
CA GLU A 134 3.71 9.02 12.30
C GLU A 134 5.09 8.97 11.67
N LEU A 135 5.46 10.05 10.99
CA LEU A 135 6.80 10.21 10.45
C LEU A 135 7.80 10.47 11.58
N PRO A 136 9.01 9.90 11.51
CA PRO A 136 10.06 10.21 12.46
C PRO A 136 10.49 11.69 12.34
N PRO A 137 11.02 12.29 13.42
CA PRO A 137 11.47 13.68 13.40
C PRO A 137 12.40 13.97 12.21
N GLY A 138 12.14 15.08 11.52
CA GLY A 138 12.95 15.51 10.37
C GLY A 138 12.57 14.88 9.03
N HIS A 139 11.60 13.96 8.98
CA HIS A 139 11.08 13.40 7.73
C HIS A 139 9.85 14.17 7.26
N SER A 140 9.79 14.49 5.97
CA SER A 140 8.62 15.14 5.35
C SER A 140 7.65 14.15 4.71
N ALA A 141 8.13 12.98 4.31
CA ALA A 141 7.35 11.86 3.76
C ALA A 141 8.20 10.60 3.63
N TRP A 142 7.56 9.44 3.72
CA TRP A 142 8.13 8.16 3.29
C TRP A 142 7.65 7.76 1.89
N ILE A 143 6.35 7.88 1.60
CA ILE A 143 5.82 7.56 0.27
C ILE A 143 5.85 8.82 -0.60
N ARG A 144 6.77 8.85 -1.57
CA ARG A 144 7.05 10.03 -2.41
C ARG A 144 6.53 9.92 -3.86
N ILE A 145 5.96 8.78 -4.23
CA ILE A 145 5.28 8.63 -5.52
C ILE A 145 3.88 9.27 -5.46
N PRO A 146 3.30 9.67 -6.60
CA PRO A 146 1.89 10.05 -6.66
C PRO A 146 0.96 8.99 -6.04
N VAL A 147 0.09 9.42 -5.13
CA VAL A 147 -0.85 8.54 -4.44
C VAL A 147 -2.26 9.09 -4.42
N VAL A 148 -3.24 8.18 -4.41
CA VAL A 148 -4.59 8.45 -3.94
C VAL A 148 -4.79 7.70 -2.63
N ASN A 149 -5.08 8.42 -1.55
CA ASN A 149 -5.61 7.85 -0.32
C ASN A 149 -7.13 8.04 -0.33
N CYS A 150 -7.88 6.95 -0.36
CA CYS A 150 -9.34 6.96 -0.36
C CYS A 150 -9.87 6.14 0.82
N TRP A 151 -10.73 6.73 1.66
CA TRP A 151 -11.26 6.05 2.85
C TRP A 151 -12.63 6.60 3.26
N ALA A 152 -13.34 5.85 4.10
CA ALA A 152 -14.60 6.28 4.67
C ALA A 152 -14.40 7.05 5.99
N SER A 153 -15.07 8.19 6.13
CA SER A 153 -15.15 8.89 7.43
C SER A 153 -16.08 8.19 8.42
N ASN A 154 -16.94 7.30 7.93
CA ASN A 154 -17.91 6.51 8.68
C ASN A 154 -17.61 5.00 8.65
N ASP A 155 -16.35 4.61 8.51
CA ASP A 155 -15.94 3.22 8.65
C ASP A 155 -16.16 2.78 10.11
N GLU A 156 -17.23 2.02 10.36
CA GLU A 156 -17.55 1.48 11.70
C GLU A 156 -16.81 0.18 12.01
N ASP A 157 -16.41 -0.56 10.97
CA ASP A 157 -15.70 -1.84 11.14
C ASP A 157 -14.23 -1.58 11.52
N TYR A 158 -13.65 -0.52 10.97
CA TYR A 158 -12.25 -0.14 11.18
C TYR A 158 -12.09 1.38 11.36
N PRO A 159 -12.50 1.91 12.53
CA PRO A 159 -12.52 3.36 12.77
C PRO A 159 -11.11 3.96 12.73
N GLY A 160 -10.98 5.07 12.00
CA GLY A 160 -9.74 5.85 11.95
C GLY A 160 -8.73 5.42 10.87
N MET A 161 -9.07 4.48 9.99
CA MET A 161 -8.25 4.16 8.82
C MET A 161 -8.23 5.30 7.79
N GLY A 162 -7.10 5.44 7.09
CA GLY A 162 -6.89 6.46 6.07
C GLY A 162 -5.98 7.61 6.52
N PRO A 163 -6.34 8.43 7.54
CA PRO A 163 -5.58 9.62 7.90
C PRO A 163 -4.10 9.37 8.25
N SER A 164 -3.79 8.33 9.02
CA SER A 164 -2.42 7.98 9.39
C SER A 164 -1.59 7.61 8.17
N LEU A 165 -2.08 6.70 7.32
CA LEU A 165 -1.42 6.32 6.06
C LEU A 165 -1.24 7.52 5.13
N SER A 166 -2.27 8.36 4.99
CA SER A 166 -2.22 9.60 4.22
C SER A 166 -1.12 10.54 4.73
N ALA A 167 -0.94 10.65 6.05
CA ALA A 167 0.10 11.48 6.65
C ALA A 167 1.54 10.97 6.43
N LEU A 168 1.73 9.71 6.03
CA LEU A 168 3.05 9.15 5.66
C LEU A 168 3.45 9.49 4.21
N CYS A 169 2.52 10.02 3.41
CA CYS A 169 2.72 10.34 2.00
C CYS A 169 3.11 11.81 1.81
N ASP A 170 3.87 12.10 0.75
CA ASP A 170 4.22 13.48 0.39
C ASP A 170 2.96 14.28 0.02
N SER A 171 2.69 15.33 0.79
CA SER A 171 1.52 16.19 0.62
C SER A 171 1.40 16.84 -0.76
N GLY A 172 2.52 17.01 -1.48
CA GLY A 172 2.51 17.59 -2.83
C GLY A 172 1.97 16.64 -3.90
N VAL A 173 1.94 15.33 -3.61
CA VAL A 173 1.52 14.28 -4.55
C VAL A 173 0.50 13.30 -3.95
N ASN A 174 -0.10 13.65 -2.82
CA ASN A 174 -1.10 12.85 -2.11
C ASN A 174 -2.52 13.43 -2.29
N GLU A 175 -3.34 12.77 -3.10
CA GLU A 175 -4.77 13.09 -3.23
C GLU A 175 -5.60 12.34 -2.21
N GLN A 176 -6.45 13.07 -1.50
CA GLN A 176 -7.31 12.50 -0.45
C GLN A 176 -8.78 12.49 -0.91
N VAL A 177 -9.39 11.30 -0.92
CA VAL A 177 -10.81 11.10 -1.28
C VAL A 177 -11.55 10.46 -0.12
N VAL A 178 -12.23 11.29 0.68
CA VAL A 178 -13.07 10.83 1.79
C VAL A 178 -14.50 10.60 1.32
N HIS A 179 -15.08 9.43 1.60
CA HIS A 179 -16.44 9.04 1.25
C HIS A 179 -17.26 8.57 2.48
N ALA A 180 -18.52 8.18 2.24
CA ALA A 180 -19.44 7.74 3.29
C ALA A 180 -20.01 6.32 3.11
N VAL A 181 -19.41 5.47 2.26
CA VAL A 181 -19.90 4.09 2.02
C VAL A 181 -19.49 3.05 3.08
N GLY A 182 -18.79 3.43 4.16
CA GLY A 182 -18.22 2.49 5.14
C GLY A 182 -16.97 1.78 4.63
N HIS A 183 -16.66 0.59 5.18
CA HIS A 183 -15.47 -0.20 4.79
C HIS A 183 -15.61 -0.83 3.39
N GLY A 184 -15.47 0.00 2.35
CA GLY A 184 -15.74 -0.41 0.98
C GLY A 184 -15.27 0.61 -0.04
N VAL A 185 -15.52 0.31 -1.32
CA VAL A 185 -15.15 1.17 -2.44
C VAL A 185 -16.42 1.79 -3.02
N PRO A 186 -16.48 3.12 -3.24
CA PRO A 186 -17.62 3.74 -3.90
C PRO A 186 -17.89 3.11 -5.28
N THR A 187 -19.11 2.64 -5.52
CA THR A 187 -19.51 1.99 -6.78
C THR A 187 -20.41 2.84 -7.66
N GLU A 188 -20.90 3.97 -7.15
CA GLU A 188 -21.77 4.90 -7.87
C GLU A 188 -21.73 6.31 -7.26
N GLY A 189 -22.38 7.25 -7.93
CA GLY A 189 -22.58 8.61 -7.42
C GLY A 189 -21.33 9.49 -7.40
N GLU A 190 -21.39 10.54 -6.58
CA GLU A 190 -20.36 11.57 -6.49
C GLU A 190 -19.03 11.04 -5.94
N ASP A 191 -19.09 10.13 -4.95
CA ASP A 191 -17.90 9.55 -4.34
C ASP A 191 -17.10 8.70 -5.35
N LEU A 192 -17.78 7.91 -6.20
CA LEU A 192 -17.11 7.21 -7.30
C LEU A 192 -16.50 8.21 -8.30
N HIS A 193 -17.23 9.27 -8.66
CA HIS A 193 -16.74 10.26 -9.61
C HIS A 193 -15.47 10.96 -9.09
N ARG A 194 -15.44 11.31 -7.81
CA ARG A 194 -14.28 11.89 -7.12
C ARG A 194 -13.11 10.92 -7.10
N LEU A 195 -13.34 9.66 -6.76
CA LEU A 195 -12.30 8.62 -6.76
C LEU A 195 -11.69 8.44 -8.17
N VAL A 196 -12.52 8.27 -9.20
CA VAL A 196 -12.04 8.10 -10.59
C VAL A 196 -11.27 9.33 -11.08
N THR A 197 -11.73 10.53 -10.73
CA THR A 197 -11.05 11.78 -11.09
C THR A 197 -9.68 11.87 -10.42
N ALA A 198 -9.58 11.56 -9.13
CA ALA A 198 -8.33 11.54 -8.40
C ALA A 198 -7.34 10.50 -8.97
N VAL A 199 -7.81 9.28 -9.26
CA VAL A 199 -6.98 8.23 -9.84
C VAL A 199 -6.41 8.67 -11.19
N ARG A 200 -7.23 9.23 -12.08
CA ARG A 200 -6.77 9.72 -13.39
C ARG A 200 -5.71 10.82 -13.25
N ALA A 201 -5.95 11.81 -12.39
CA ALA A 201 -4.99 12.89 -12.14
C ALA A 201 -3.65 12.37 -11.57
N THR A 202 -3.71 11.38 -10.69
CA THR A 202 -2.53 10.73 -10.11
C THR A 202 -1.74 9.93 -11.15
N MET A 203 -2.42 9.19 -12.04
CA MET A 203 -1.78 8.50 -13.17
C MET A 203 -1.10 9.48 -14.13
N GLU A 204 -1.77 10.58 -14.46
CA GLU A 204 -1.18 11.64 -15.31
C GLU A 204 0.07 12.23 -14.67
N ARG A 205 0.06 12.53 -13.36
CA ARG A 205 1.26 13.01 -12.65
C ARG A 205 2.41 12.02 -12.73
N ALA A 206 2.15 10.74 -12.54
CA ALA A 206 3.18 9.70 -12.62
C ALA A 206 3.82 9.60 -14.02
N GLN A 207 3.06 9.87 -15.08
CA GLN A 207 3.56 9.94 -16.46
C GLN A 207 4.47 11.16 -16.70
N HIS A 208 4.11 12.34 -16.18
CA HIS A 208 4.90 13.55 -16.38
C HIS A 208 6.24 13.53 -15.64
N CYS A 209 6.34 12.85 -14.50
CA CYS A 209 7.61 12.70 -13.78
C CYS A 209 8.68 11.94 -14.59
N GLU A 210 8.28 11.03 -15.49
CA GLU A 210 9.21 10.26 -16.34
C GLU A 210 9.78 11.11 -17.47
N LEU A 211 8.95 11.94 -18.12
CA LEU A 211 9.38 12.82 -19.21
C LEU A 211 10.33 13.94 -18.75
N ALA A 212 10.32 14.28 -17.46
CA ALA A 212 11.22 15.28 -16.88
C ALA A 212 12.61 14.72 -16.51
N GLN A 213 12.78 13.38 -16.54
CA GLN A 213 14.03 12.70 -16.18
C GLN A 213 14.80 12.15 -17.40
N THR A 214 14.22 12.21 -18.60
CA THR A 214 14.83 11.84 -19.90
C THR A 214 15.32 13.06 -20.66
#